data_AF-A0A953XSM5-F1
#
_entry.id   AF-A0A953XSM5-F1
#
_cell.length_a   1.000
_cell.length_b   1.000
_cell.length_c   1.000
_cell.angle_alpha   90.00
_cell.angle_beta   90.00
_cell.angle_gamma   90.00
#
_symmetry.space_group_name_H-M   'P 1'
#
loop_
_entity.id
_entity.type
_entity.pdbx_description
1 polymer ?
#
loop_
_entity_poly.entity_id
_entity_poly.type
_entity_poly.pdbx_seq_one_letter_code
_entity_poly.pdbx_strand_id
1 'polypeptide(L)'
;DKTRPMLTPEAIEANLATWMEQLAQILDMDKVEIHRNSEWFSKMGFHDVLGLADRMTVQQMMERDSFAKRHASGDPISLREFLYCLMQGWDSVEVKADVELGGTDQTFNLMVGRRLMEQVGLPPQACLIGPLLEGIDGREKMS
;
A
#
# COMPACT_ATOMS: atom_id res chain seq x y z
N ASP A 1 -15.38 -9.55 -3.96
CA ASP A 1 -14.05 -9.95 -3.47
C ASP A 1 -13.75 -11.42 -3.70
N LYS A 2 -12.85 -11.72 -4.65
CA LYS A 2 -12.17 -13.01 -4.71
C LYS A 2 -10.80 -12.82 -4.07
N THR A 3 -10.39 -13.73 -3.19
CA THR A 3 -9.03 -13.75 -2.61
C THR A 3 -8.02 -13.71 -3.76
N ARG A 4 -7.13 -12.71 -3.77
CA ARG A 4 -6.10 -12.61 -4.82
C ARG A 4 -5.18 -13.85 -4.74
N PRO A 5 -4.90 -14.52 -5.88
CA PRO A 5 -4.03 -15.68 -5.88
C PRO A 5 -2.61 -15.30 -5.44
N MET A 6 -1.94 -16.19 -4.71
CA MET A 6 -0.52 -16.04 -4.40
C MET A 6 0.29 -16.29 -5.67
N LEU A 7 1.14 -15.33 -6.03
CA LEU A 7 2.04 -15.46 -7.19
C LEU A 7 3.34 -16.15 -6.78
N THR A 8 3.96 -16.88 -7.71
CA THR A 8 5.32 -17.42 -7.52
C THR A 8 6.36 -16.32 -7.71
N PRO A 9 7.58 -16.47 -7.15
CA PRO A 9 8.67 -15.53 -7.40
C PRO A 9 8.93 -15.29 -8.89
N GLU A 10 8.90 -16.35 -9.70
CA GLU A 10 9.12 -16.26 -11.16
C GLU A 10 8.03 -15.44 -11.85
N ALA A 11 6.77 -15.61 -11.43
CA ALA A 11 5.66 -14.82 -11.94
C ALA A 11 5.77 -13.35 -11.53
N ILE A 12 6.24 -13.06 -10.31
CA ILE A 12 6.48 -11.69 -9.84
C ILE A 12 7.56 -11.03 -10.69
N GLU A 13 8.68 -11.72 -10.95
CA GLU A 13 9.77 -11.18 -11.77
C GLU A 13 9.36 -10.97 -13.24
N ALA A 14 8.59 -11.91 -13.81
CA ALA A 14 8.04 -11.74 -15.15
C ALA A 14 7.11 -10.51 -15.24
N ASN A 15 6.22 -10.32 -14.25
CA ASN A 15 5.34 -9.16 -14.19
C ASN A 15 6.15 -7.86 -14.02
N LEU A 16 7.15 -7.86 -13.14
CA LEU A 16 8.01 -6.70 -12.92
C LEU A 16 8.73 -6.27 -14.20
N ALA A 17 9.27 -7.22 -14.97
CA ALA A 17 9.91 -6.91 -16.25
C ALA A 17 8.97 -6.16 -17.21
N THR A 18 7.73 -6.63 -17.35
CA THR A 18 6.73 -5.96 -18.21
C THR A 18 6.32 -4.58 -17.70
N TRP A 19 6.31 -4.38 -16.37
CA TRP A 19 6.01 -3.09 -15.77
C TRP A 19 7.13 -2.09 -16.01
N MET A 20 8.39 -2.53 -15.91
CA MET A 20 9.56 -1.71 -16.17
C MET A 20 9.61 -1.21 -17.62
N GLU A 21 9.25 -2.05 -18.58
CA GLU A 21 9.14 -1.66 -19.99
C GLU A 21 8.08 -0.55 -20.22
N GLN A 22 6.98 -0.59 -19.47
CA GLN A 22 5.93 0.44 -19.54
C GLN A 22 6.34 1.73 -18.83
N LEU A 23 6.94 1.62 -17.64
CA LEU A 23 7.41 2.76 -16.87
C LEU A 23 8.49 3.56 -17.61
N ALA A 24 9.37 2.89 -18.36
CA ALA A 24 10.41 3.52 -19.17
C ALA A 24 9.87 4.46 -20.26
N GLN A 25 8.57 4.38 -20.61
CA GLN A 25 7.93 5.30 -21.55
C GLN A 25 7.53 6.63 -20.90
N ILE A 26 7.47 6.68 -19.57
CA ILE A 26 6.96 7.82 -18.78
C ILE A 26 8.05 8.41 -17.89
N LEU A 27 8.91 7.56 -17.32
CA LEU A 27 9.92 7.94 -16.34
C LEU A 27 11.33 7.96 -16.94
N ASP A 28 12.16 8.84 -16.41
CA ASP A 28 13.60 8.87 -16.67
C ASP A 28 14.28 7.78 -15.84
N MET A 29 14.58 6.65 -16.49
CA MET A 29 15.05 5.43 -15.81
C MET A 29 16.41 5.59 -15.13
N ASP A 30 17.23 6.57 -15.53
CA ASP A 30 18.52 6.86 -14.89
C ASP A 30 18.33 7.45 -13.47
N LYS A 31 17.11 7.90 -13.15
CA LYS A 31 16.73 8.45 -11.83
C LYS A 31 15.81 7.53 -11.04
N VAL A 32 15.53 6.33 -11.54
CA VAL A 32 14.63 5.37 -10.90
C VAL A 32 15.44 4.38 -10.07
N GLU A 33 15.06 4.23 -8.80
CA GLU A 33 15.45 3.10 -7.97
C GLU A 33 14.28 2.13 -7.81
N ILE A 34 14.60 0.84 -7.66
CA ILE A 34 13.62 -0.22 -7.49
C ILE A 34 13.91 -0.92 -6.18
N HIS A 35 12.92 -0.92 -5.29
CA HIS A 35 12.95 -1.65 -4.03
C HIS A 35 11.90 -2.74 -4.03
N ARG A 36 12.20 -3.88 -3.41
CA ARG A 36 11.22 -4.91 -3.09
C ARG A 36 10.94 -4.84 -1.59
N ASN A 37 9.68 -4.74 -1.19
CA ASN A 37 9.36 -4.66 0.23
C ASN A 37 9.68 -5.95 1.02
N SER A 38 9.96 -7.05 0.32
CA SER A 38 10.56 -8.24 0.93
C SER A 38 11.95 -7.94 1.54
N GLU A 39 12.66 -6.90 1.11
CA GLU A 39 13.97 -6.51 1.64
C GLU A 39 13.94 -6.17 3.13
N TRP A 40 12.81 -5.65 3.64
CA TRP A 40 12.60 -5.39 5.06
C TRP A 40 11.63 -6.40 5.68
N PHE A 41 10.50 -6.72 5.05
CA PHE A 41 9.52 -7.61 5.66
C PHE A 41 9.96 -9.07 5.80
N SER A 42 10.88 -9.56 4.96
CA SER A 42 11.39 -10.92 5.13
C SER A 42 12.32 -11.06 6.34
N LYS A 43 12.83 -9.94 6.86
CA LYS A 43 13.71 -9.88 8.04
C LYS A 43 12.95 -9.65 9.33
N MET A 44 11.70 -9.19 9.26
CA MET A 44 10.86 -8.97 10.43
C MET A 44 10.50 -10.30 11.11
N GLY A 45 10.85 -10.42 12.38
CA GLY A 45 10.36 -11.47 13.25
C GLY A 45 8.96 -11.14 13.77
N PHE A 46 8.33 -12.09 14.45
CA PHE A 46 7.00 -11.89 15.02
C PHE A 46 6.94 -10.72 16.02
N HIS A 47 8.03 -10.47 16.77
CA HIS A 47 8.13 -9.33 17.67
C HIS A 47 8.05 -7.98 16.93
N ASP A 48 8.72 -7.86 15.78
CA ASP A 48 8.68 -6.65 14.96
C ASP A 48 7.28 -6.41 14.38
N VAL A 49 6.60 -7.49 13.97
CA VAL A 49 5.22 -7.44 13.49
C VAL A 49 4.27 -6.95 14.59
N LEU A 50 4.44 -7.41 15.83
CA LEU A 50 3.65 -6.90 16.96
C LEU A 50 3.94 -5.42 17.21
N GLY A 51 5.21 -5.02 17.18
CA GLY A 51 5.60 -3.61 17.30
C GLY A 51 5.01 -2.73 16.19
N LEU A 52 4.89 -3.24 14.97
CA LEU A 52 4.19 -2.56 13.88
C LEU A 52 2.68 -2.50 14.13
N ALA A 53 2.06 -3.57 14.64
CA ALA A 53 0.64 -3.61 14.96
C ALA A 53 0.26 -2.62 16.08
N ASP A 54 1.14 -2.37 17.05
CA ASP A 54 0.90 -1.42 18.15
C ASP A 54 0.84 0.05 17.68
N ARG A 55 1.29 0.35 16.46
CA ARG A 55 1.35 1.71 15.92
C ARG A 55 -0.01 2.30 15.56
N MET A 56 -1.03 1.46 15.42
CA MET A 56 -2.39 1.91 15.11
C MET A 56 -3.44 1.11 15.87
N THR A 57 -4.50 1.81 16.25
CA THR A 57 -5.65 1.18 16.90
C THR A 57 -6.61 0.58 15.87
N VAL A 58 -7.38 -0.41 16.30
CA VAL A 58 -8.50 -0.94 15.51
C VAL A 58 -9.48 0.17 15.14
N GLN A 59 -9.78 1.10 16.07
CA GLN A 59 -10.69 2.22 15.84
C GLN A 59 -10.24 3.08 14.66
N GLN A 60 -8.95 3.40 14.57
CA GLN A 60 -8.38 4.16 13.44
C GLN A 60 -8.46 3.38 12.13
N MET A 61 -8.21 2.07 12.16
CA MET A 61 -8.39 1.23 10.97
C MET A 61 -9.85 1.26 10.48
N MET A 62 -10.81 1.27 11.41
CA MET A 62 -12.23 1.32 11.10
C MET A 62 -12.70 2.66 10.51
N GLU A 63 -11.88 3.73 10.52
CA GLU A 63 -12.17 4.98 9.81
C GLU A 63 -12.07 4.83 8.29
N ARG A 64 -11.42 3.77 7.79
CA ARG A 64 -11.40 3.45 6.37
C ARG A 64 -12.81 3.09 5.89
N ASP A 65 -13.35 3.88 4.95
CA ASP A 65 -14.69 3.72 4.38
C ASP A 65 -15.06 2.27 4.02
N SER A 66 -14.14 1.53 3.43
CA SER A 66 -14.39 0.13 3.04
C SER A 66 -14.58 -0.79 4.24
N PHE A 67 -13.84 -0.59 5.33
CA PHE A 67 -14.00 -1.36 6.56
C PHE A 67 -15.23 -0.91 7.33
N ALA A 68 -15.50 0.39 7.43
CA ALA A 68 -16.71 0.92 8.04
C ALA A 68 -17.98 0.34 7.40
N LYS A 69 -18.05 0.35 6.06
CA LYS A 69 -19.19 -0.19 5.31
C LYS A 69 -19.34 -1.70 5.51
N ARG A 70 -18.25 -2.47 5.37
CA ARG A 70 -18.26 -3.94 5.54
C ARG A 70 -18.64 -4.35 6.96
N HIS A 71 -18.14 -3.65 7.97
CA HIS A 71 -18.51 -3.91 9.35
C HIS A 71 -20.00 -3.61 9.60
N ALA A 72 -20.54 -2.52 9.03
CA ALA A 72 -21.95 -2.19 9.14
C ALA A 72 -22.86 -3.20 8.41
N SER A 73 -22.43 -3.79 7.29
CA SER A 73 -23.15 -4.85 6.57
C SER A 73 -22.98 -6.24 7.17
N GLY A 74 -22.08 -6.41 8.15
CA GLY A 74 -21.72 -7.71 8.71
C GLY A 74 -20.83 -8.56 7.80
N ASP A 75 -20.25 -7.96 6.76
CA ASP A 75 -19.29 -8.63 5.90
C ASP A 75 -17.98 -8.89 6.66
N PRO A 76 -17.40 -10.10 6.53
CA PRO A 76 -16.15 -10.43 7.22
C PRO A 76 -15.04 -9.45 6.85
N ILE A 77 -14.22 -9.02 7.81
CA ILE A 77 -12.99 -8.25 7.58
C ILE A 77 -11.83 -9.06 8.18
N SER A 78 -10.83 -9.40 7.37
CA SER A 78 -9.69 -10.19 7.84
C SER A 78 -8.65 -9.32 8.54
N LEU A 79 -8.03 -9.83 9.61
CA LEU A 79 -6.86 -9.19 10.24
C LEU A 79 -5.71 -8.94 9.26
N ARG A 80 -5.58 -9.77 8.21
CA ARG A 80 -4.60 -9.57 7.14
C ARG A 80 -4.80 -8.22 6.42
N GLU A 81 -6.05 -7.76 6.29
CA GLU A 81 -6.36 -6.50 5.63
C GLU A 81 -5.92 -5.29 6.47
N PHE A 82 -5.94 -5.42 7.80
CA PHE A 82 -5.38 -4.40 8.71
C PHE A 82 -3.86 -4.37 8.62
N LEU A 83 -3.22 -5.55 8.64
CA LEU A 83 -1.77 -5.67 8.47
C LEU A 83 -1.30 -5.08 7.14
N TYR A 84 -2.06 -5.26 6.05
CA TYR A 84 -1.71 -4.68 4.76
C TYR A 84 -1.59 -3.15 4.80
N CYS A 85 -2.50 -2.47 5.50
CA CYS A 85 -2.45 -1.01 5.62
C CYS A 85 -1.18 -0.55 6.34
N LEU A 86 -0.79 -1.27 7.40
CA LEU A 86 0.45 -1.02 8.13
C LEU A 86 1.68 -1.32 7.30
N MET A 87 1.69 -2.42 6.57
CA MET A 87 2.81 -2.82 5.71
C MET A 87 3.04 -1.76 4.63
N GLN A 88 2.01 -1.35 3.88
CA GLN A 88 2.17 -0.32 2.86
C GLN A 88 2.67 0.99 3.46
N GLY A 89 2.13 1.42 4.60
CA GLY A 89 2.62 2.65 5.23
C GLY A 89 4.05 2.53 5.78
N TRP A 90 4.48 1.32 6.19
CA TRP A 90 5.86 1.08 6.62
C TRP A 90 6.85 1.08 5.46
N ASP A 91 6.41 0.73 4.25
CA ASP A 91 7.24 0.87 3.04
C ASP A 91 7.75 2.31 2.90
N SER A 92 6.89 3.31 3.15
CA SER A 92 7.26 4.74 3.14
C SER A 92 8.28 5.12 4.21
N VAL A 93 8.28 4.45 5.36
CA VAL A 93 9.28 4.64 6.43
C VAL A 93 10.64 4.14 5.97
N GLU A 94 10.69 2.97 5.35
CA GLU A 94 11.92 2.32 4.89
C GLU A 94 12.58 3.12 3.75
N VAL A 95 11.79 3.56 2.76
CA VAL A 95 12.31 4.38 1.64
C VAL A 95 12.42 5.87 1.97
N LYS A 96 11.97 6.31 3.16
CA LYS A 96 11.95 7.71 3.62
C LYS A 96 11.29 8.64 2.59
N ALA A 97 10.09 8.26 2.14
CA ALA A 97 9.40 8.93 1.04
C ALA A 97 9.12 10.42 1.35
N ASP A 98 9.57 11.32 0.49
CA ASP A 98 9.16 12.74 0.54
C ASP A 98 7.73 12.93 -0.01
N VAL A 99 7.36 12.13 -1.02
CA VAL A 99 6.06 12.15 -1.69
C VAL A 99 5.63 10.72 -2.02
N GLU A 100 4.39 10.35 -1.72
CA GLU A 100 3.77 9.11 -2.20
C GLU A 100 2.59 9.44 -3.13
N LEU A 101 2.53 8.71 -4.24
CA LEU A 101 1.52 8.86 -5.29
C LEU A 101 0.49 7.73 -5.18
N GLY A 102 -0.80 8.06 -5.31
CA GLY A 102 -1.85 7.05 -5.23
C GLY A 102 -3.15 7.47 -5.91
N GLY A 103 -4.01 6.49 -6.21
CA GLY A 103 -5.40 6.75 -6.60
C GLY A 103 -6.25 7.16 -5.39
N THR A 104 -7.45 7.69 -5.65
CA THR A 104 -8.40 8.04 -4.57
C THR A 104 -8.74 6.86 -3.65
N ASP A 105 -8.67 5.63 -4.16
CA ASP A 105 -8.86 4.40 -3.38
C ASP A 105 -7.70 4.07 -2.41
N GLN A 106 -6.54 4.72 -2.59
CA GLN A 106 -5.36 4.57 -1.73
C GLN A 106 -5.24 5.66 -0.65
N THR A 107 -6.15 6.64 -0.63
CA THR A 107 -6.10 7.79 0.30
C THR A 107 -5.81 7.37 1.74
N PHE A 108 -6.53 6.37 2.26
CA PHE A 108 -6.33 5.89 3.63
C PHE A 108 -4.91 5.34 3.85
N ASN A 109 -4.42 4.50 2.94
CA ASN A 109 -3.10 3.87 3.09
C ASN A 109 -1.97 4.91 3.03
N LEU A 110 -2.07 5.90 2.14
CA LEU A 110 -1.10 7.01 2.08
C LEU A 110 -1.08 7.81 3.39
N MET A 111 -2.25 8.03 4.01
CA MET A 111 -2.33 8.70 5.31
C MET A 111 -1.77 7.84 6.45
N VAL A 112 -1.86 6.52 6.36
CA VAL A 112 -1.19 5.59 7.29
C VAL A 112 0.32 5.75 7.18
N GLY A 113 0.89 5.72 5.97
CA GLY A 113 2.34 5.94 5.77
C GLY A 113 2.81 7.25 6.37
N ARG A 114 2.11 8.34 6.06
CA ARG A 114 2.37 9.66 6.63
C ARG A 114 2.40 9.66 8.16
N ARG A 115 1.44 9.01 8.81
CA ARG A 115 1.37 8.89 10.28
C ARG A 115 2.50 8.03 10.86
N LEU A 116 2.83 6.91 10.21
CA LEU A 116 3.90 6.01 10.67
C LEU A 116 5.26 6.70 10.62
N MET A 117 5.52 7.51 9.58
CA MET A 117 6.72 8.34 9.48
C MET A 117 6.84 9.32 10.65
N GLU A 118 5.76 10.02 11.02
CA GLU A 118 5.76 10.93 12.18
C GLU A 118 6.10 10.21 13.49
N GLN A 119 5.55 9.01 13.69
CA GLN A 119 5.78 8.22 14.91
C GLN A 119 7.23 7.78 15.08
N VAL A 120 8.00 7.67 14.00
CA VAL A 120 9.43 7.34 14.04
C VAL A 120 10.33 8.58 13.91
N GLY A 121 9.73 9.78 13.94
CA GLY A 121 10.46 11.05 13.90
C GLY A 121 10.95 11.46 12.50
N LEU A 122 10.43 10.86 11.43
CA LEU A 122 10.71 11.27 10.07
C LEU A 122 9.75 12.39 9.62
N PRO A 123 10.18 13.26 8.69
CA PRO A 123 9.27 14.18 8.02
C PRO A 123 8.15 13.38 7.32
N PRO A 124 6.88 13.73 7.54
CA PRO A 124 5.77 13.02 6.91
C PRO A 124 5.70 13.31 5.40
N GLN A 125 5.60 12.26 4.59
CA GLN A 125 5.45 12.36 3.13
C GLN A 125 4.25 13.23 2.71
N ALA A 126 4.37 13.96 1.60
CA ALA A 126 3.22 14.54 0.94
C ALA A 126 2.44 13.46 0.17
N CYS A 127 1.11 13.47 0.27
CA CYS A 127 0.25 12.53 -0.45
C CYS A 127 -0.29 13.20 -1.71
N LEU A 128 0.08 12.71 -2.89
CA LEU A 128 -0.46 13.21 -4.15
C LEU A 128 -1.47 12.20 -4.72
N ILE A 129 -2.74 12.59 -4.66
CA ILE A 129 -3.87 11.70 -4.91
C ILE A 129 -4.52 12.09 -6.24
N GLY A 130 -4.48 11.17 -7.20
CA GLY A 130 -5.11 11.32 -8.52
C GLY A 130 -6.49 10.66 -8.59
N PRO A 131 -7.39 11.13 -9.48
CA PRO A 131 -8.65 10.45 -9.74
C PRO A 131 -8.41 9.07 -10.36
N LEU A 132 -9.34 8.14 -10.12
CA LEU A 132 -9.33 6.85 -10.80
C LEU A 132 -9.82 7.04 -12.24
N LEU A 133 -9.12 6.41 -13.18
CA LEU A 133 -9.53 6.39 -14.57
C LEU A 133 -10.73 5.44 -14.73
N GLU A 134 -11.81 5.93 -15.35
CA GLU A 134 -12.98 5.12 -15.68
C GLU A 134 -12.62 4.06 -16.73
N GLY A 135 -13.16 2.85 -16.55
CA GLY A 135 -13.07 1.81 -17.56
C GLY A 135 -13.83 2.18 -18.83
N ILE A 136 -13.57 1.45 -19.91
CA ILE A 136 -14.29 1.64 -21.18
C ILE A 136 -15.81 1.37 -21.07
N ASP A 137 -16.25 0.74 -19.97
CA ASP A 137 -17.65 0.51 -19.65
C ASP A 137 -18.34 1.72 -18.98
N GLY A 138 -17.58 2.73 -18.54
CA GLY A 138 -18.06 3.93 -17.85
C GLY A 138 -18.67 3.66 -16.46
N ARG A 139 -18.39 2.51 -15.84
CA ARG A 139 -18.99 2.10 -14.56
C ARG A 139 -17.95 1.71 -13.54
N GLU A 140 -17.09 0.77 -13.90
CA GLU A 140 -16.02 0.31 -13.02
C GLU A 140 -14.74 1.09 -13.32
N LYS A 141 -13.85 1.17 -12.34
CA LYS A 141 -12.50 1.71 -12.59
C LYS A 141 -11.76 0.78 -13.55
N MET A 142 -10.86 1.35 -14.36
CA MET A 142 -9.95 0.57 -15.17
C MET A 142 -9.08 -0.31 -14.25
N SER A 143 -9.10 -1.64 -14.46
CA SER A 143 -8.40 -2.64 -13.63
C SER A 143 -7.94 -3.85 -14.42
#